data_AF-A0A7M2SKP1-F1
#
_entry.id   AF-A0A7M2SKP1-F1
#
_cell.length_a   1.000
_cell.length_b   1.000
_cell.length_c   1.000
_cell.angle_alpha   90.00
_cell.angle_beta   90.00
_cell.angle_gamma   90.00
#
_symmetry.space_group_name_H-M   'P 1'
#
loop_
_entity.id
_entity.type
_entity.pdbx_description
1 polymer ?
#
loop_
_entity_poly.entity_id
_entity_poly.type
_entity_poly.pdbx_seq_one_letter_code
_entity_poly.pdbx_strand_id
1 'polypeptide(L)'
;MTKRFSALAVSAAIVGGLFVTSMPAQAATSADQGAVSVRAAITCNKNKMRQQIADLKAKAAKLKRLGETAAASKALNDAAAIQKRLDACIKADENASKPFPG
;
A
#
# COMPACT_ATOMS: atom_id res chain seq x y z
N MET A 1 -17.69 -36.04 -27.76
CA MET A 1 -18.82 -35.79 -26.84
C MET A 1 -18.44 -36.23 -25.44
N THR A 2 -18.38 -35.26 -24.52
CA THR A 2 -18.55 -35.31 -23.06
C THR A 2 -18.21 -36.59 -22.30
N LYS A 3 -17.27 -36.49 -21.36
CA LYS A 3 -17.53 -36.35 -19.91
C LYS A 3 -16.19 -36.29 -19.17
N ARG A 4 -16.24 -35.75 -17.92
CA ARG A 4 -15.28 -35.83 -16.79
C ARG A 4 -14.71 -34.45 -16.41
N PHE A 5 -14.79 -33.92 -15.20
CA PHE A 5 -15.42 -34.28 -13.93
C PHE A 5 -15.77 -32.95 -13.24
N SER A 6 -17.01 -32.76 -12.83
CA SER A 6 -17.45 -31.60 -12.05
C SER A 6 -17.73 -32.02 -10.61
N ALA A 7 -17.52 -31.06 -9.71
CA ALA A 7 -17.94 -31.01 -8.31
C ALA A 7 -17.07 -31.78 -7.30
N LEU A 8 -15.94 -31.18 -6.95
CA LEU A 8 -15.40 -31.33 -5.59
C LEU A 8 -16.03 -30.26 -4.71
N ALA A 9 -16.96 -30.73 -3.88
CA ALA A 9 -17.55 -30.00 -2.78
C ALA A 9 -16.56 -29.86 -1.63
N VAL A 10 -16.46 -28.68 -1.01
CA VAL A 10 -16.24 -28.57 0.44
C VAL A 10 -16.90 -27.27 0.91
N SER A 11 -18.06 -27.40 1.55
CA SER A 11 -18.64 -26.35 2.38
C SER A 11 -17.80 -26.19 3.64
N ALA A 12 -17.18 -25.03 3.82
CA ALA A 12 -16.45 -24.70 5.04
C ALA A 12 -17.46 -24.35 6.16
N ALA A 13 -17.72 -25.32 7.04
CA ALA A 13 -18.36 -25.04 8.33
C ALA A 13 -17.28 -24.53 9.30
N ILE A 14 -17.06 -23.22 9.36
CA ILE A 14 -16.23 -22.63 10.41
C ILE A 14 -17.12 -22.45 11.64
N VAL A 15 -17.15 -23.50 12.45
CA VAL A 15 -17.65 -23.48 13.83
C VAL A 15 -16.68 -22.66 14.66
N GLY A 16 -17.23 -21.66 15.37
CA GLY A 16 -16.50 -20.84 16.32
C GLY A 16 -15.87 -21.70 17.42
N GLY A 17 -14.59 -21.48 17.68
CA GLY A 17 -13.84 -22.10 18.76
C GLY A 17 -12.76 -21.16 19.24
N LEU A 18 -13.09 -20.38 20.27
CA LEU A 18 -12.15 -19.63 21.09
C LEU A 18 -11.25 -20.65 21.82
N PHE A 19 -10.02 -20.84 21.35
CA PHE A 19 -8.97 -21.50 22.11
C PHE A 19 -7.87 -20.50 22.45
N VAL A 20 -8.05 -19.84 23.58
CA VAL A 20 -7.00 -19.15 24.34
C VAL A 20 -6.34 -20.22 25.22
N THR A 21 -5.18 -20.76 24.82
CA THR A 21 -4.27 -21.48 25.74
C THR A 21 -2.81 -21.43 25.25
N SER A 22 -2.02 -20.55 25.89
CA SER A 22 -0.63 -20.74 26.36
C SER A 22 0.50 -21.22 25.43
N MET A 23 1.40 -20.28 25.05
CA MET A 23 2.89 -20.26 25.19
C MET A 23 3.63 -19.63 23.98
N PRO A 24 4.76 -18.91 24.20
CA PRO A 24 5.27 -17.89 23.28
C PRO A 24 6.38 -18.39 22.35
N ALA A 25 6.29 -18.04 21.06
CA ALA A 25 7.40 -18.15 20.11
C ALA A 25 7.31 -17.01 19.10
N GLN A 26 7.92 -15.89 19.48
CA GLN A 26 8.41 -14.82 18.62
C GLN A 26 8.95 -15.36 17.28
N ALA A 27 8.14 -15.24 16.24
CA ALA A 27 8.55 -15.39 14.85
C ALA A 27 7.94 -14.24 14.03
N ALA A 28 8.82 -13.32 13.64
CA ALA A 28 8.69 -12.34 12.55
C ALA A 28 7.49 -11.38 12.63
N THR A 29 7.65 -10.23 13.30
CA THR A 29 7.99 -8.94 12.68
C THR A 29 7.15 -8.58 11.44
N SER A 30 6.54 -7.37 11.52
CA SER A 30 5.92 -6.59 10.44
C SER A 30 4.39 -6.67 10.30
N ALA A 31 3.67 -6.37 11.39
CA ALA A 31 2.33 -5.77 11.28
C ALA A 31 2.14 -4.67 12.33
N ASP A 32 3.20 -3.96 12.66
CA ASP A 32 3.10 -2.59 13.15
C ASP A 32 3.16 -1.65 11.94
N GLN A 33 2.53 -0.49 12.08
CA GLN A 33 2.46 0.61 11.11
C GLN A 33 1.47 0.46 9.96
N GLY A 34 0.29 1.05 10.14
CA GLY A 34 -0.41 1.59 8.98
C GLY A 34 -1.87 1.94 9.13
N ALA A 35 -2.53 1.59 10.23
CA ALA A 35 -3.85 2.16 10.56
C ALA A 35 -3.70 3.59 11.11
N VAL A 36 -2.96 4.43 10.38
CA VAL A 36 -2.99 5.88 10.56
C VAL A 36 -4.29 6.34 9.90
N SER A 37 -5.39 6.11 10.63
CA SER A 37 -6.63 6.88 10.55
C SER A 37 -6.30 8.33 10.89
N VAL A 38 -5.65 9.01 9.96
CA VAL A 38 -5.59 10.46 9.96
C VAL A 38 -6.49 10.82 8.80
N ARG A 39 -7.73 11.20 9.14
CA ARG A 39 -8.46 12.26 8.43
C ARG A 39 -7.53 13.47 8.42
N ALA A 40 -6.51 13.43 7.56
CA ALA A 40 -5.56 14.48 7.42
C ALA A 40 -6.30 15.50 6.58
N ALA A 41 -6.51 16.68 7.14
CA ALA A 41 -6.34 17.88 6.33
C ALA A 41 -5.17 17.58 5.38
N ILE A 42 -5.36 17.80 4.07
CA ILE A 42 -4.37 17.53 3.03
C ILE A 42 -3.22 18.55 3.23
N THR A 43 -2.57 18.54 4.39
CA THR A 43 -1.30 19.18 4.66
C THR A 43 -0.34 18.35 3.85
N CYS A 44 0.20 18.96 2.81
CA CYS A 44 1.05 18.25 1.89
C CYS A 44 2.38 17.91 2.57
N ASN A 45 2.40 16.78 3.26
CA ASN A 45 3.56 16.32 4.00
C ASN A 45 4.55 15.73 3.00
N LYS A 46 5.42 16.62 2.48
CA LYS A 46 6.41 16.31 1.44
C LYS A 46 7.27 15.10 1.83
N ASN A 47 7.69 15.00 3.09
CA ASN A 47 8.49 13.89 3.60
C ASN A 47 7.74 12.55 3.54
N LYS A 48 6.50 12.51 4.07
CA LYS A 48 5.68 11.29 4.05
C LYS A 48 5.33 10.85 2.63
N MET A 49 5.11 11.79 1.72
CA MET A 49 4.88 11.50 0.30
C MET A 49 6.12 10.91 -0.38
N ARG A 50 7.31 11.49 -0.14
CA ARG A 50 8.58 10.97 -0.66
C ARG A 50 8.86 9.54 -0.16
N GLN A 51 8.60 9.26 1.12
CA GLN A 51 8.74 7.91 1.66
C GLN A 51 7.77 6.93 1.01
N GLN A 52 6.48 7.27 0.89
CA GLN A 52 5.51 6.41 0.21
C GLN A 52 5.90 6.10 -1.25
N ILE A 53 6.46 7.07 -1.97
CA ILE A 53 6.97 6.85 -3.34
C ILE A 53 8.13 5.85 -3.31
N ALA A 54 9.07 5.97 -2.37
CA ALA A 54 10.20 5.04 -2.25
C ALA A 54 9.72 3.63 -1.91
N ASP A 55 8.78 3.49 -0.97
CA ASP A 55 8.22 2.20 -0.56
C ASP A 55 7.48 1.51 -1.72
N LEU A 56 6.68 2.26 -2.49
CA LEU A 56 5.97 1.73 -3.66
C LEU A 56 6.95 1.31 -4.77
N LYS A 57 8.03 2.06 -4.98
CA LYS A 57 9.09 1.68 -5.93
C LYS A 57 9.83 0.42 -5.47
N ALA A 58 10.16 0.30 -4.19
CA ALA A 58 10.77 -0.89 -3.62
C ALA A 58 9.84 -2.12 -3.76
N LYS A 59 8.55 -1.94 -3.48
CA LYS A 59 7.53 -2.97 -3.67
C LYS A 59 7.43 -3.38 -5.14
N ALA A 60 7.41 -2.43 -6.07
CA ALA A 60 7.40 -2.71 -7.51
C ALA A 60 8.65 -3.51 -7.94
N ALA A 61 9.83 -3.16 -7.44
CA ALA A 61 11.05 -3.90 -7.72
C ALA A 61 10.99 -5.35 -7.20
N LYS A 62 10.44 -5.56 -6.00
CA LYS A 62 10.21 -6.89 -5.43
C LYS A 62 9.22 -7.69 -6.30
N LEU A 63 8.09 -7.10 -6.68
CA LEU A 63 7.09 -7.74 -7.53
C LEU A 63 7.65 -8.09 -8.91
N LYS A 64 8.48 -7.22 -9.49
CA LYS A 64 9.17 -7.49 -10.77
C LYS A 64 10.13 -8.68 -10.66
N ARG A 65 10.84 -8.84 -9.54
CA ARG A 65 11.70 -10.01 -9.28
C ARG A 65 10.90 -11.31 -9.14
N LEU A 66 9.66 -11.24 -8.66
CA LEU A 66 8.76 -12.38 -8.54
C LEU A 66 8.04 -12.73 -9.86
N GLY A 67 8.26 -11.96 -10.94
CA GLY A 67 7.56 -12.13 -12.22
C GLY A 67 6.18 -11.47 -12.28
N GLU A 68 5.73 -10.83 -11.19
CA GLU A 68 4.45 -10.16 -11.05
C GLU A 68 4.46 -8.76 -11.69
N THR A 69 4.59 -8.72 -13.01
CA THR A 69 4.76 -7.48 -13.79
C THR A 69 3.54 -6.57 -13.72
N ALA A 70 2.32 -7.13 -13.77
CA ALA A 70 1.09 -6.34 -13.68
C ALA A 70 0.95 -5.63 -12.32
N ALA A 71 1.24 -6.35 -11.23
CA ALA A 71 1.23 -5.78 -9.88
C ALA A 71 2.36 -4.75 -9.69
N ALA A 72 3.53 -4.99 -10.26
CA ALA A 72 4.64 -4.03 -10.25
C ALA A 72 4.26 -2.74 -10.99
N SER A 73 3.66 -2.83 -12.18
CA SER A 73 3.17 -1.68 -12.94
C SER A 73 2.12 -0.90 -12.18
N LYS A 74 1.20 -1.58 -11.48
CA LYS A 74 0.22 -0.91 -10.62
C LYS A 74 0.92 -0.12 -9.49
N ALA A 75 1.88 -0.71 -8.80
CA ALA A 75 2.61 -0.03 -7.73
C ALA A 75 3.39 1.20 -8.24
N LEU A 76 3.94 1.13 -9.45
CA LEU A 76 4.59 2.28 -10.09
C LEU A 76 3.59 3.37 -10.48
N ASN A 77 2.40 3.02 -10.98
CA ASN A 77 1.34 3.98 -11.27
C ASN A 77 0.86 4.69 -9.99
N ASP A 78 0.69 3.95 -8.90
CA ASP A 78 0.34 4.50 -7.59
C ASP A 78 1.44 5.48 -7.11
N ALA A 79 2.72 5.14 -7.30
CA ALA A 79 3.84 6.02 -6.98
C ALA A 79 3.84 7.30 -7.83
N ALA A 80 3.54 7.19 -9.14
CA ALA A 80 3.46 8.33 -10.04
C ALA A 80 2.31 9.29 -9.68
N ALA A 81 1.18 8.75 -9.21
CA ALA A 81 0.06 9.58 -8.73
C ALA A 81 0.44 10.39 -7.48
N ILE A 82 1.17 9.78 -6.54
CA ILE A 82 1.68 10.50 -5.36
C ILE A 82 2.72 11.54 -5.76
N GLN A 83 3.59 11.23 -6.73
CA GLN A 83 4.59 12.17 -7.22
C GLN A 83 3.95 13.41 -7.85
N LYS A 84 2.90 13.26 -8.67
CA LYS A 84 2.13 14.40 -9.21
C LYS A 84 1.54 15.27 -8.11
N ARG A 85 1.03 14.67 -7.03
CA ARG A 85 0.52 15.41 -5.87
C ARG A 85 1.63 16.17 -5.15
N LEU A 86 2.78 15.53 -4.93
CA LEU A 86 3.95 16.16 -4.33
C LEU A 86 4.40 17.39 -5.14
N ASP A 87 4.48 17.26 -6.46
CA ASP A 87 4.88 18.35 -7.35
C ASP A 87 3.88 19.51 -7.32
N ALA A 88 2.57 19.21 -7.32
CA ALA A 88 1.53 20.22 -7.19
C ALA A 88 1.66 20.99 -5.86
N CYS A 89 1.98 20.29 -4.78
CA CYS A 89 2.20 20.92 -3.48
C CYS A 89 3.46 21.78 -3.42
N ILE A 90 4.57 21.33 -4.03
CA ILE A 90 5.79 22.12 -4.10
C ILE A 90 5.50 23.41 -4.89
N LYS A 91 4.81 23.31 -6.03
CA LYS A 91 4.42 24.48 -6.83
C LYS A 91 3.49 25.42 -6.05
N ALA A 92 2.51 24.90 -5.32
CA ALA A 92 1.61 25.71 -4.51
C ALA A 92 2.37 26.46 -3.40
N ASP A 93 3.30 25.79 -2.74
CA ASP A 93 4.18 26.34 -1.69
C ASP A 93 5.11 27.42 -2.23
N GLU A 94 5.70 27.22 -3.42
CA GLU A 94 6.53 28.24 -4.08
C GLU A 94 5.74 29.49 -4.51
N ASN A 95 4.50 29.31 -5.00
CA ASN A 95 3.63 30.44 -5.34
C ASN A 95 3.15 31.20 -4.10
N ALA A 96 2.84 30.49 -3.00
CA ALA A 96 2.49 31.11 -1.73
C ALA A 96 3.67 31.86 -1.09
N SER A 97 4.91 31.41 -1.35
CA SER A 97 6.13 31.97 -0.77
C SER A 97 6.69 33.18 -1.52
N LYS A 98 6.15 33.54 -2.69
CA LYS A 98 6.50 34.80 -3.36
C LYS A 98 5.62 35.93 -2.79
N PRO A 99 6.18 36.85 -1.97
CA PRO A 99 5.45 38.04 -1.59
C PRO A 99 5.22 38.85 -2.87
N PHE A 100 4.05 39.49 -2.99
CA PHE A 100 3.68 40.33 -4.12
C PHE A 100 4.85 41.21 -4.62
N PRO A 101 5.07 41.35 -5.93
CA PRO A 101 5.87 42.46 -6.44
C PRO A 101 5.10 43.74 -6.13
N GLY A 102 5.59 44.49 -5.14
CA GLY A 102 5.16 45.85 -4.85
C GLY A 102 5.75 46.84 -5.83
#